data_AF-A0A1X7SYJ6-F1
#
_entry.id   AF-A0A1X7SYJ6-F1
#
_cell.length_a   1.000
_cell.length_b   1.000
_cell.length_c   1.000
_cell.angle_alpha   90.00
_cell.angle_beta   90.00
_cell.angle_gamma   90.00
#
_symmetry.space_group_name_H-M   'P 1'
#
loop_
_entity.id
_entity.type
_entity.pdbx_description
1 polymer ?
#
loop_
_entity_poly.entity_id
_entity_poly.type
_entity_poly.pdbx_seq_one_letter_code
_entity_poly.pdbx_strand_id
1 'polypeptide(L)'
;MASSLVEGEYLKPTSMSLERAMALIQGKQSKNVYQRHQKILHRLAQKYKRGYILSELSEVCQLISLINEKLKENSEIYEEPMDRLIALFSLPFLKEKASDENTYSTQ
;
A
#
# COMPACT_ATOMS: atom_id res chain seq x y z
N MET A 1 -22.53 17.70 -38.63
CA MET A 1 -23.35 16.54 -38.23
C MET A 1 -22.42 15.43 -37.77
N ALA A 2 -22.79 14.80 -36.64
CA ALA A 2 -22.17 13.66 -35.95
C ALA A 2 -20.74 13.90 -35.41
N SER A 3 -20.56 14.17 -34.11
CA SER A 3 -20.64 13.23 -32.96
C SER A 3 -19.46 12.26 -32.94
N SER A 4 -18.80 11.94 -31.83
CA SER A 4 -18.84 12.35 -30.43
C SER A 4 -17.81 11.47 -29.68
N LEU A 5 -17.48 11.87 -28.45
CA LEU A 5 -16.97 11.02 -27.36
C LEU A 5 -15.53 10.50 -27.46
N VAL A 6 -14.67 11.05 -26.60
CA VAL A 6 -13.94 10.20 -25.64
C VAL A 6 -14.09 10.84 -24.26
N GLU A 7 -15.15 10.47 -23.56
CA GLU A 7 -15.18 10.51 -22.09
C GLU A 7 -14.33 9.33 -21.58
N GLY A 8 -13.35 9.62 -20.75
CA GLY A 8 -12.49 8.63 -20.08
C GLY A 8 -11.21 9.35 -19.62
N GLU A 9 -10.87 9.43 -18.35
CA GLU A 9 -11.02 8.43 -17.30
C GLU A 9 -11.38 9.12 -15.98
N TYR A 10 -12.42 8.63 -15.30
CA TYR A 10 -12.52 8.80 -13.86
C TYR A 10 -11.34 8.04 -13.25
N LEU A 11 -10.28 8.75 -12.86
CA LEU A 11 -9.20 8.20 -12.04
C LEU A 11 -9.83 7.68 -10.74
N LYS A 12 -10.16 6.39 -10.70
CA LYS A 12 -10.40 5.65 -9.47
C LYS A 12 -9.24 6.00 -8.53
N PRO A 13 -9.48 6.33 -7.24
CA PRO A 13 -8.41 6.47 -6.29
C PRO A 13 -7.73 5.11 -6.23
N THR A 14 -6.61 4.96 -6.94
CA THR A 14 -5.95 3.67 -7.08
C THR A 14 -5.51 3.30 -5.68
N SER A 15 -6.20 2.33 -5.08
CA SER A 15 -5.74 1.65 -3.88
C SER A 15 -4.26 1.39 -4.07
N MET A 16 -3.42 1.98 -3.22
CA MET A 16 -1.97 1.88 -3.37
C MET A 16 -1.58 0.44 -3.06
N SER A 17 -1.21 -0.32 -4.10
CA SER A 17 -0.68 -1.68 -3.95
C SER A 17 0.70 -1.65 -3.28
N LEU A 18 1.05 -2.73 -2.59
CA LEU A 18 2.37 -2.89 -1.97
C LEU A 18 3.47 -2.84 -3.01
N GLU A 19 3.27 -3.50 -4.15
CA GLU A 19 4.21 -3.47 -5.30
C GLU A 19 4.49 -2.04 -5.76
N ARG A 20 3.45 -1.22 -5.95
CA ARG A 20 3.61 0.17 -6.38
C ARG A 20 4.30 1.02 -5.32
N ALA A 21 4.02 0.76 -4.04
CA ALA A 21 4.69 1.45 -2.94
C ALA A 21 6.19 1.13 -2.91
N MET A 22 6.56 -0.16 -3.03
CA MET A 22 7.95 -0.60 -3.06
C MET A 22 8.71 -0.02 -4.25
N ALA A 23 8.12 -0.05 -5.45
CA ALA A 23 8.73 0.53 -6.65
C ALA A 23 8.98 2.04 -6.50
N LEU A 24 8.08 2.77 -5.84
CA LEU A 24 8.25 4.20 -5.56
C LEU A 24 9.36 4.45 -4.53
N ILE A 25 9.52 3.58 -3.53
CA ILE A 25 10.56 3.68 -2.51
C ILE A 25 11.96 3.36 -3.07
N GLN A 26 12.04 2.46 -4.05
CA GLN A 26 13.28 2.08 -4.73
C GLN A 26 13.72 3.08 -5.81
N GLY A 27 12.83 3.96 -6.28
CA GLY A 27 13.11 4.93 -7.34
C GLY A 27 14.27 5.89 -7.03
N LYS A 28 14.97 6.35 -8.07
CA LYS A 28 16.17 7.21 -7.94
C LYS A 28 15.90 8.50 -7.13
N GLN A 29 16.84 8.80 -6.25
CA GLN A 29 16.78 9.80 -5.18
C GLN A 29 16.83 11.24 -5.71
N SER A 30 15.76 12.01 -5.50
CA SER A 30 15.78 13.48 -5.51
C SER A 30 15.39 13.99 -4.11
N LYS A 31 15.79 15.20 -3.71
CA LYS A 31 15.52 15.71 -2.35
C LYS A 31 14.04 15.71 -1.94
N ASN A 32 13.12 15.72 -2.90
CA ASN A 32 11.67 15.69 -2.68
C ASN A 32 11.10 14.25 -2.49
N VAL A 33 11.93 13.23 -2.65
CA VAL A 33 11.55 11.80 -2.60
C VAL A 33 11.28 11.32 -1.18
N TYR A 34 11.99 11.84 -0.18
CA TYR A 34 11.80 11.41 1.21
C TYR A 34 10.43 11.76 1.79
N GLN A 35 9.93 12.98 1.55
CA GLN A 35 8.58 13.37 1.93
C GLN A 35 7.51 12.54 1.21
N ARG A 36 7.80 12.11 -0.02
CA ARG A 36 6.93 11.22 -0.78
C ARG A 36 6.91 9.82 -0.17
N HIS A 37 8.05 9.29 0.25
CA HIS A 37 8.14 7.99 0.93
C HIS A 37 7.34 8.00 2.23
N GLN A 38 7.52 9.02 3.08
CA GLN A 38 6.72 9.16 4.30
C GLN A 38 5.20 9.17 4.01
N LYS A 39 4.75 9.92 2.99
CA LYS A 39 3.34 9.93 2.60
C LYS A 39 2.84 8.56 2.13
N ILE A 40 3.66 7.81 1.41
CA ILE A 40 3.35 6.45 0.95
C ILE A 40 3.20 5.51 2.15
N LEU A 41 4.20 5.50 3.04
CA LEU A 41 4.20 4.63 4.22
C LEU A 41 3.06 4.97 5.17
N HIS A 42 2.74 6.25 5.35
CA HIS A 42 1.58 6.67 6.13
C HIS A 42 0.27 6.14 5.53
N ARG A 43 0.10 6.22 4.19
CA ARG A 43 -1.09 5.67 3.53
C ARG A 43 -1.20 4.16 3.69
N LEU A 44 -0.08 3.43 3.66
CA LEU A 44 -0.05 2.00 3.92
C LEU A 44 -0.44 1.68 5.37
N ALA A 45 0.09 2.40 6.35
CA ALA A 45 -0.33 2.25 7.74
C ALA A 45 -1.85 2.49 7.91
N GLN A 46 -2.42 3.46 7.19
CA GLN A 46 -3.87 3.68 7.18
C GLN A 46 -4.66 2.57 6.47
N LYS A 47 -4.13 2.00 5.37
CA LYS A 47 -4.73 0.82 4.69
C LYS A 47 -4.85 -0.35 5.68
N TYR A 48 -3.81 -0.58 6.46
CA TYR A 48 -3.69 -1.72 7.38
C TYR A 48 -4.09 -1.42 8.82
N LYS A 49 -4.77 -0.31 9.10
CA LYS A 49 -5.17 0.10 10.46
C LYS A 49 -6.02 -0.93 11.23
N ARG A 50 -6.53 -1.96 10.56
CA ARG A 50 -7.32 -3.06 11.13
C ARG A 50 -6.56 -4.40 11.18
N GLY A 51 -5.28 -4.41 10.79
CA GLY A 51 -4.46 -5.61 10.64
C GLY A 51 -4.09 -5.88 9.18
N TYR A 52 -3.04 -6.68 8.99
CA TYR A 52 -2.58 -7.12 7.67
C TYR A 52 -3.46 -8.23 7.10
N ILE A 53 -3.62 -8.25 5.78
CA ILE A 53 -4.27 -9.37 5.09
C ILE A 53 -3.27 -10.53 5.01
N LEU A 54 -3.69 -11.74 5.37
CA LEU A 54 -2.82 -12.91 5.45
C LEU A 54 -2.12 -13.22 4.10
N SER A 55 -2.84 -13.07 2.98
CA SER A 55 -2.31 -13.26 1.62
C SER A 55 -1.23 -12.24 1.24
N GLU A 56 -1.28 -11.02 1.80
CA GLU A 56 -0.33 -9.95 1.53
C GLU A 56 0.90 -9.98 2.48
N LEU A 57 0.93 -10.87 3.49
CA LEU A 57 1.99 -10.83 4.52
C LEU A 57 3.41 -10.96 3.96
N SER A 58 3.61 -11.80 2.95
CA SER A 58 4.92 -11.95 2.31
C SER A 58 5.41 -10.61 1.73
N GLU A 59 4.53 -9.88 1.06
CA GLU A 59 4.82 -8.58 0.46
C GLU A 59 5.04 -7.49 1.52
N VAL A 60 4.28 -7.54 2.63
CA VAL A 60 4.48 -6.65 3.78
C VAL A 60 5.87 -6.84 4.39
N CYS A 61 6.31 -8.09 4.56
CA CYS A 61 7.65 -8.40 5.07
C CYS A 61 8.76 -7.91 4.11
N GLN A 62 8.54 -8.00 2.80
CA GLN A 62 9.46 -7.45 1.80
C GLN A 62 9.56 -5.93 1.89
N LEU A 63 8.42 -5.24 2.03
CA LEU A 63 8.39 -3.80 2.24
C LEU A 63 9.16 -3.40 3.50
N ILE A 64 8.96 -4.11 4.61
CA ILE A 64 9.67 -3.84 5.88
C ILE A 64 11.18 -4.03 5.71
N SER A 65 11.59 -5.07 4.98
CA SER A 65 13.00 -5.32 4.67
C SER A 65 13.60 -4.17 3.84
N LEU A 66 12.87 -3.67 2.85
CA LEU A 66 13.26 -2.51 2.04
C LEU A 66 13.40 -1.25 2.91
N ILE A 67 12.45 -0.99 3.81
CA ILE A 67 12.52 0.17 4.72
C ILE A 67 13.71 0.04 5.66
N ASN A 68 14.02 -1.16 6.16
CA ASN A 68 15.19 -1.40 7.01
C ASN A 68 16.51 -1.07 6.30
N GLU A 69 16.64 -1.35 5.00
CA GLU A 69 17.80 -0.91 4.21
C GLU A 69 17.87 0.62 4.15
N LYS A 70 16.72 1.29 3.97
CA LYS A 70 16.64 2.76 3.93
C LYS A 70 16.82 3.44 5.27
N LEU A 71 16.46 2.78 6.36
CA LEU A 71 16.69 3.24 7.73
C LEU A 71 18.20 3.40 8.01
N LYS A 72 19.04 2.50 7.45
CA LYS A 72 20.50 2.59 7.54
C LYS A 72 21.08 3.79 6.78
N GLU A 73 20.39 4.25 5.72
CA GLU A 73 20.80 5.43 4.94
C GLU A 73 20.37 6.74 5.62
N ASN A 74 19.17 6.78 6.22
CA ASN A 74 18.61 7.99 6.81
C ASN A 74 17.56 7.67 7.90
N SER A 75 17.99 7.48 9.14
CA SER A 75 17.13 7.00 10.23
C SER A 75 15.96 7.93 10.55
N GLU A 76 16.21 9.24 10.59
CA GLU A 76 15.24 10.27 11.00
C GLU A 76 13.92 10.24 10.19
N ILE A 77 14.00 9.77 8.94
CA ILE A 77 12.87 9.78 8.02
C ILE A 77 12.03 8.50 8.09
N TYR A 78 12.68 7.36 8.38
CA TYR A 78 12.07 6.03 8.27
C TYR A 78 11.77 5.37 9.61
N GLU A 79 12.31 5.86 10.72
CA GLU A 79 12.11 5.30 12.06
C GLU A 79 10.61 5.27 12.44
N GLU A 80 9.94 6.43 12.41
CA GLU A 80 8.52 6.51 12.77
C GLU A 80 7.58 5.69 11.85
N PRO A 81 7.75 5.72 10.51
CA PRO A 81 6.99 4.83 9.63
C PRO A 81 7.24 3.35 9.89
N MET A 82 8.47 2.95 10.20
CA MET A 82 8.83 1.57 10.50
C MET A 82 8.14 1.09 11.77
N ASP A 83 8.20 1.88 12.84
CA ASP A 83 7.54 1.57 14.11
C ASP A 83 6.03 1.38 13.94
N ARG A 84 5.38 2.26 13.16
CA ARG A 84 3.94 2.11 12.88
C ARG A 84 3.62 0.83 12.14
N LEU A 85 4.41 0.46 11.12
CA LEU A 85 4.17 -0.76 10.35
C LEU A 85 4.40 -2.00 11.21
N ILE A 86 5.47 -2.03 12.02
CA ILE A 86 5.72 -3.12 12.96
C ILE A 86 4.59 -3.23 13.99
N ALA A 87 4.11 -2.10 14.53
CA ALA A 87 3.03 -2.10 15.53
C ALA A 87 1.75 -2.75 14.99
N LEU A 88 1.49 -2.71 13.68
CA LEU A 88 0.33 -3.36 13.06
C LEU A 88 0.39 -4.90 13.10
N PHE A 89 1.56 -5.52 13.29
CA PHE A 89 1.66 -6.97 13.54
C PHE A 89 1.07 -7.40 14.88
N SER A 90 0.84 -6.47 15.81
CA SER A 90 0.12 -6.77 17.05
C SER A 90 -1.39 -6.97 16.85
N LEU A 91 -1.92 -6.58 15.69
CA LEU A 91 -3.33 -6.77 15.32
C LEU A 91 -3.55 -8.16 14.71
N PRO A 92 -4.75 -8.74 14.86
CA PRO A 92 -5.07 -10.01 14.21
C PRO A 92 -4.95 -9.91 12.68
N PHE A 93 -4.39 -10.93 12.05
CA PHE A 93 -4.35 -11.00 10.59
C PHE A 93 -5.75 -11.22 10.02
N LEU A 94 -6.07 -10.43 9.00
CA LEU A 94 -7.35 -10.48 8.30
C LEU A 94 -7.29 -11.59 7.25
N LYS A 95 -8.31 -12.44 7.23
CA LYS A 95 -8.58 -13.30 6.07
C LYS A 95 -9.26 -12.45 5.00
N GLU A 96 -8.97 -12.75 3.74
CA GLU A 96 -9.77 -12.19 2.65
C GLU A 96 -11.23 -12.61 2.87
N LYS A 97 -12.16 -11.66 2.78
CA LYS A 97 -13.57 -12.02 2.69
C LYS A 97 -13.74 -12.72 1.35
N ALA A 98 -14.03 -14.02 1.36
CA ALA A 98 -14.71 -14.62 0.23
C ALA A 98 -16.00 -13.83 0.05
N SER A 99 -16.10 -13.08 -1.05
CA SER A 99 -17.34 -12.41 -1.40
C SER A 99 -18.35 -13.51 -1.66
N ASP A 100 -19.35 -13.68 -0.79
CA ASP A 100 -20.57 -14.42 -1.11
C ASP A 100 -21.34 -13.60 -2.16
N GLU A 101 -20.84 -13.53 -3.38
CA GLU A 101 -21.53 -12.88 -4.49
C GLU A 101 -22.36 -13.93 -5.23
N ASN A 102 -23.60 -14.08 -4.75
CA ASN A 102 -24.80 -14.49 -5.49
C ASN A 102 -24.62 -15.52 -6.63
N THR A 103 -24.62 -16.81 -6.29
CA THR A 103 -25.13 -17.85 -7.20
C THR A 103 -26.53 -18.29 -6.78
N TYR A 104 -27.47 -17.33 -6.70
CA TYR A 104 -28.88 -17.67 -6.87
C TYR A 104 -29.22 -17.37 -8.32
N SER A 105 -28.83 -18.28 -9.21
CA SER A 105 -29.51 -18.42 -10.49
C SER A 105 -30.96 -18.79 -10.16
N THR A 106 -31.87 -17.84 -10.39
CA THR A 106 -33.31 -18.02 -10.33
C THR A 106 -33.70 -19.25 -11.15
N GLN A 107 -34.48 -20.13 -10.51
CA GLN A 107 -35.25 -21.22 -11.14
C GLN A 107 -36.18 -20.70 -12.23
#